data_AF-G1QDH3-F1
#
_entry.id   AF-G1QDH3-F1
#
_cell.length_a   1.000
_cell.length_b   1.000
_cell.length_c   1.000
_cell.angle_alpha   90.00
_cell.angle_beta   90.00
_cell.angle_gamma   90.00
#
_symmetry.space_group_name_H-M   'P 1'
#
loop_
_entity.id
_entity.type
_entity.pdbx_description
1 polymer ?
#
loop_
_entity_poly.entity_id
_entity_poly.type
_entity_poly.pdbx_seq_one_letter_code
_entity_poly.pdbx_strand_id
1 'polypeptide(L)'
;MAPLPKLAVFDLDYTLWPFWVDTHVDPPFHKSRTGEIEGANQLLELFDLARYFVQREIYPGSKVTHFERLQQKTGVPFSQMIFFDDEKRNIVDVSKLGVTCIHVQNGMSLQVLTQGLETFAKAHAGP
;
A
#
# COMPACT_ATOMS: atom_id res chain seq x y z
N MET A 1 2.36 6.37 25.25
CA MET A 1 2.60 6.76 23.84
C MET A 1 1.42 6.25 23.03
N ALA A 2 0.99 6.96 21.97
CA ALA A 2 -0.05 6.47 21.08
C ALA A 2 0.41 5.16 20.39
N PRO A 3 -0.47 4.15 20.24
CA PRO A 3 -0.09 2.91 19.57
C PRO A 3 0.24 3.17 18.09
N LEU A 4 1.35 2.60 17.62
CA LEU A 4 1.81 2.69 16.24
C LEU A 4 1.58 1.35 15.51
N PRO A 5 1.30 1.37 14.20
CA PRO A 5 1.23 0.16 13.41
C PRO A 5 2.61 -0.50 13.34
N LYS A 6 2.61 -1.84 13.28
CA LYS A 6 3.83 -2.63 13.08
C LYS A 6 4.19 -2.77 11.60
N LEU A 7 3.25 -2.53 10.70
CA LEU A 7 3.46 -2.52 9.25
C LEU A 7 2.57 -1.46 8.60
N ALA A 8 3.18 -0.62 7.75
CA ALA A 8 2.46 0.28 6.86
C ALA A 8 2.57 -0.25 5.43
N VAL A 9 1.43 -0.41 4.77
CA VAL A 9 1.30 -0.92 3.40
C VAL A 9 0.75 0.21 2.53
N PHE A 10 1.35 0.41 1.37
CA PHE A 10 0.95 1.43 0.41
C PHE A 10 0.61 0.75 -0.91
N ASP A 11 -0.50 1.15 -1.51
CA ASP A 11 -0.67 1.00 -2.94
C ASP A 11 0.30 1.92 -3.72
N LEU A 12 0.43 1.72 -5.03
CA LEU A 12 1.38 2.45 -5.87
C LEU A 12 0.70 3.51 -6.73
N ASP A 13 -0.15 3.08 -7.68
CA ASP A 13 -0.80 3.97 -8.62
C ASP A 13 -1.80 4.88 -7.90
N TYR A 14 -1.83 6.17 -8.25
CA TYR A 14 -2.62 7.22 -7.58
C TYR A 14 -2.41 7.38 -6.05
N THR A 15 -1.53 6.57 -5.46
CA THR A 15 -1.15 6.62 -4.06
C THR A 15 0.25 7.22 -3.88
N LEU A 16 1.28 6.64 -4.50
CA LEU A 16 2.66 7.18 -4.46
C LEU A 16 3.00 8.04 -5.67
N TRP A 17 2.35 7.80 -6.82
CA TRP A 17 2.51 8.61 -8.02
C TRP A 17 1.15 8.84 -8.72
N PRO A 18 0.96 9.96 -9.45
CA PRO A 18 -0.35 10.37 -9.93
C PRO A 18 -0.75 9.77 -11.29
N PHE A 19 -0.47 8.48 -11.52
CA PHE A 19 -0.77 7.79 -12.77
C PHE A 19 -0.82 6.27 -12.59
N TRP A 20 -1.51 5.55 -13.49
CA TRP A 20 -1.33 4.11 -13.68
C TRP A 20 -0.06 3.77 -14.46
N VAL A 21 0.81 2.95 -13.88
CA VAL A 21 2.09 2.54 -14.48
C VAL A 21 1.92 1.69 -15.75
N ASP A 22 0.80 0.96 -15.89
CA ASP A 22 0.51 0.12 -17.04
C ASP A 22 -0.16 0.86 -18.23
N THR A 23 -0.69 2.06 -17.98
CA THR A 23 -1.57 2.76 -18.92
C THR A 23 -0.98 4.09 -19.40
N HIS A 24 -0.49 4.92 -18.48
CA HIS A 24 -0.16 6.32 -18.77
C HIS A 24 1.30 6.55 -19.15
N VAL A 25 2.16 5.59 -18.86
CA VAL A 25 3.58 5.66 -19.18
C VAL A 25 3.93 4.52 -20.13
N ASP A 26 4.86 4.79 -21.04
CA ASP A 26 5.66 3.75 -21.68
C ASP A 26 7.02 3.79 -20.99
N PRO A 27 7.27 2.92 -19.99
CA PRO A 27 8.60 2.74 -19.43
C PRO A 27 9.58 2.36 -20.56
N PRO A 28 10.90 2.42 -20.35
CA PRO A 28 11.87 2.09 -21.41
C PRO A 28 11.78 0.66 -22.00
N PHE A 29 10.81 -0.18 -21.59
CA PHE A 29 10.54 -1.50 -22.17
C PHE A 29 9.03 -1.82 -22.34
N HIS A 30 8.78 -2.81 -23.19
CA HIS A 30 7.51 -3.12 -23.86
C HIS A 30 6.32 -3.40 -22.92
N LYS A 31 5.12 -2.95 -23.33
CA LYS A 31 3.82 -3.29 -22.74
C LYS A 31 3.60 -4.81 -22.70
N SER A 32 3.75 -5.40 -21.52
CA SER A 32 3.30 -6.76 -21.20
C SER A 32 2.71 -6.76 -19.79
N ARG A 33 1.93 -7.79 -19.43
CA ARG A 33 1.46 -8.00 -18.04
C ARG A 33 2.60 -8.17 -17.03
N THR A 34 3.81 -8.52 -17.48
CA THR A 34 5.02 -8.55 -16.65
C THR A 34 5.73 -7.19 -16.63
N GLY A 35 5.52 -6.37 -17.66
CA GLY A 35 6.05 -5.02 -17.79
C GLY A 35 5.50 -4.05 -16.74
N GLU A 36 4.27 -4.22 -16.26
CA GLU A 36 3.73 -3.47 -15.11
C GLU A 36 4.54 -3.74 -13.84
N ILE A 37 4.82 -5.02 -13.55
CA ILE A 37 5.58 -5.42 -12.36
C ILE A 37 7.02 -4.91 -12.45
N GLU A 38 7.66 -5.05 -13.61
CA GLU A 38 9.02 -4.55 -13.86
C GLU A 38 9.06 -3.02 -13.79
N GLY A 39 8.10 -2.33 -14.41
CA GLY A 39 7.99 -0.87 -14.43
C GLY A 39 7.77 -0.29 -13.03
N ALA A 40 6.85 -0.85 -12.25
CA ALA A 40 6.61 -0.45 -10.87
C ALA A 40 7.87 -0.63 -10.00
N ASN A 41 8.57 -1.77 -10.12
CA ASN A 41 9.83 -1.98 -9.41
C ASN A 41 10.91 -1.00 -9.86
N GLN A 42 11.03 -0.75 -11.18
CA GLN A 42 12.01 0.19 -11.72
C GLN A 42 11.77 1.62 -11.19
N LEU A 43 10.51 2.09 -11.11
CA LEU A 43 10.19 3.39 -10.53
C LEU A 43 10.62 3.47 -9.05
N LEU A 44 10.39 2.41 -8.28
CA LEU A 44 10.85 2.35 -6.88
C LEU A 44 12.38 2.45 -6.76
N GLU A 45 13.13 1.83 -7.67
CA GLU A 45 14.60 1.93 -7.68
C GLU A 45 15.07 3.33 -8.15
N LEU A 46 14.49 3.87 -9.23
CA LEU A 46 14.88 5.16 -9.81
C LEU A 46 14.60 6.34 -8.87
N PHE A 47 13.51 6.29 -8.11
CA PHE A 47 13.19 7.27 -7.07
C PHE A 47 13.85 6.97 -5.72
N ASP A 48 14.70 5.92 -5.66
CA ASP A 48 15.44 5.52 -4.47
C ASP A 48 14.52 5.27 -3.25
N LEU A 49 13.32 4.76 -3.55
CA LEU A 49 12.27 4.40 -2.60
C LEU A 49 12.34 2.94 -2.19
N ALA A 50 12.93 2.08 -3.03
CA ALA A 50 13.01 0.64 -2.81
C ALA A 50 13.58 0.28 -1.42
N ARG A 51 14.53 1.09 -0.91
CA ARG A 51 15.15 0.90 0.42
C ARG A 51 14.18 0.99 1.60
N TYR A 52 13.02 1.62 1.44
CA TYR A 52 12.01 1.76 2.50
C TYR A 52 11.03 0.58 2.53
N PHE A 53 11.00 -0.25 1.49
CA PHE A 53 10.07 -1.37 1.37
C PHE A 53 10.74 -2.69 1.74
N VAL A 54 10.38 -3.22 2.91
CA VAL A 54 10.84 -4.54 3.38
C VAL A 54 10.22 -5.71 2.59
N GLN A 55 9.02 -5.51 2.03
CA GLN A 55 8.29 -6.48 1.23
C GLN A 55 7.53 -5.77 0.10
N ARG A 56 7.41 -6.42 -1.06
CA ARG A 56 6.75 -5.90 -2.26
C ARG A 56 5.85 -7.00 -2.85
N GLU A 57 4.53 -6.87 -2.69
CA GLU A 57 3.55 -7.73 -3.38
C GLU A 57 2.97 -6.97 -4.58
N ILE A 58 3.70 -6.98 -5.70
CA ILE A 58 3.35 -6.27 -6.94
C ILE A 58 3.05 -7.31 -8.02
N TYR A 59 1.77 -7.57 -8.25
CA TYR A 59 1.25 -8.44 -9.32
C TYR A 59 -0.27 -8.28 -9.40
N PRO A 60 -0.92 -8.63 -10.53
CA PRO A 60 -2.37 -8.58 -10.62
C PRO A 60 -3.05 -9.56 -9.67
N GLY A 61 -4.11 -9.12 -8.98
CA GLY A 61 -4.86 -9.98 -8.07
C GLY A 61 -5.69 -9.19 -7.06
N SER A 62 -6.38 -9.93 -6.18
CA SER A 62 -7.09 -9.33 -5.04
C SER A 62 -6.10 -8.86 -3.99
N LYS A 63 -6.24 -7.64 -3.46
CA LYS A 63 -5.43 -7.15 -2.34
C LYS A 63 -5.53 -8.06 -1.10
N VAL A 64 -6.63 -8.80 -0.92
CA VAL A 64 -6.73 -9.82 0.15
C VAL A 64 -5.58 -10.82 0.06
N THR A 65 -5.29 -11.35 -1.13
CA THR A 65 -4.18 -12.28 -1.36
C THR A 65 -2.82 -11.63 -1.12
N HIS A 66 -2.66 -10.34 -1.45
CA HIS A 66 -1.43 -9.61 -1.16
C HIS A 66 -1.22 -9.50 0.35
N PHE A 67 -2.26 -9.14 1.10
CA PHE A 67 -2.22 -9.04 2.56
C PHE A 67 -1.94 -10.38 3.23
N GLU A 68 -2.55 -11.48 2.77
CA GLU A 68 -2.25 -12.84 3.26
C GLU A 68 -0.76 -13.17 3.10
N ARG A 69 -0.16 -12.86 1.95
CA ARG A 69 1.28 -13.08 1.72
C ARG A 69 2.15 -12.14 2.56
N LEU A 70 1.76 -10.87 2.72
CA LEU A 70 2.46 -9.94 3.60
C LEU A 70 2.47 -10.43 5.05
N GLN A 71 1.33 -10.92 5.55
CA GLN A 71 1.25 -11.52 6.89
C GLN A 71 2.12 -12.76 7.00
N GLN A 72 2.09 -13.66 6.02
CA GLN A 72 2.93 -14.86 6.01
C GLN A 72 4.42 -14.53 6.06
N LYS A 73 4.87 -13.52 5.31
CA LYS A 73 6.29 -13.14 5.23
C LYS A 73 6.77 -12.33 6.42
N THR A 74 5.91 -11.48 7.00
CA THR A 74 6.29 -10.55 8.07
C THR A 74 5.94 -11.04 9.48
N GLY A 75 4.98 -11.97 9.59
CA GLY A 75 4.42 -12.40 10.87
C GLY A 75 3.56 -11.34 11.57
N VAL A 76 3.32 -10.18 10.94
CA VAL A 76 2.55 -9.09 11.55
C VAL A 76 1.05 -9.43 11.48
N PRO A 77 0.30 -9.39 12.60
CA PRO A 77 -1.16 -9.57 12.56
C PRO A 77 -1.85 -8.46 11.78
N PHE A 78 -2.96 -8.75 11.09
CA PHE A 78 -3.70 -7.76 10.30
C PHE A 78 -4.14 -6.54 11.12
N SER A 79 -4.56 -6.75 12.36
CA SER A 79 -4.92 -5.66 13.29
C SER A 79 -3.77 -4.69 13.54
N GLN A 80 -2.52 -5.12 13.38
CA GLN A 80 -1.33 -4.29 13.58
C GLN A 80 -0.82 -3.65 12.29
N MET A 81 -1.59 -3.72 11.20
CA MET A 81 -1.28 -3.12 9.91
C MET A 81 -2.12 -1.87 9.65
N ILE A 82 -1.52 -0.92 8.93
CA ILE A 82 -2.22 0.20 8.29
C ILE A 82 -2.03 0.11 6.77
N PHE A 83 -3.08 0.44 6.02
CA PHE A 83 -3.09 0.38 4.56
C PHE A 83 -3.57 1.69 3.95
N PHE A 84 -2.85 2.20 2.95
CA PHE A 84 -3.20 3.38 2.17
C PHE A 84 -3.42 3.00 0.71
N ASP A 85 -4.60 3.27 0.16
CA ASP A 85 -5.00 2.91 -1.21
C ASP A 85 -6.09 3.89 -1.68
N ASP A 86 -6.07 4.28 -2.95
CA ASP A 86 -7.05 5.18 -3.54
C ASP A 86 -8.31 4.47 -4.04
N GLU A 87 -8.25 3.16 -4.28
CA GLU A 87 -9.38 2.38 -4.75
C GLU A 87 -10.25 1.92 -3.57
N LYS A 88 -11.44 2.52 -3.47
CA LYS A 88 -12.41 2.24 -2.40
C LYS A 88 -12.75 0.75 -2.27
N ARG A 89 -12.77 -0.02 -3.36
CA ARG A 89 -12.98 -1.46 -3.32
C ARG A 89 -11.88 -2.18 -2.54
N ASN A 90 -10.61 -1.82 -2.75
CA ASN A 90 -9.48 -2.39 -2.02
C ASN A 90 -9.62 -2.10 -0.52
N ILE A 91 -10.01 -0.87 -0.16
CA ILE A 91 -10.28 -0.47 1.23
C ILE A 91 -11.38 -1.33 1.85
N VAL A 92 -12.49 -1.54 1.15
CA VAL A 92 -13.61 -2.36 1.63
C VAL A 92 -13.21 -3.83 1.79
N ASP A 93 -12.44 -4.38 0.86
CA ASP A 93 -12.07 -5.79 0.90
C ASP A 93 -11.00 -6.09 1.96
N VAL A 94 -9.99 -5.23 2.10
CA VAL A 94 -8.89 -5.40 3.06
C VAL A 94 -9.33 -5.09 4.50
N SER A 95 -10.24 -4.13 4.69
CA SER A 95 -10.75 -3.81 6.04
C SER A 95 -11.46 -4.99 6.72
N LYS A 96 -12.05 -5.92 5.94
CA LYS A 96 -12.66 -7.16 6.46
C LYS A 96 -11.65 -8.08 7.16
N LEU A 97 -10.35 -7.94 6.88
CA LEU A 97 -9.27 -8.68 7.53
C LEU A 97 -8.88 -8.09 8.90
N GLY A 98 -9.42 -6.92 9.27
CA GLY A 98 -9.06 -6.21 10.50
C GLY A 98 -7.93 -5.19 10.33
N VAL A 99 -7.49 -4.91 9.10
CA VAL A 99 -6.49 -3.88 8.79
C VAL A 99 -7.10 -2.49 8.91
N THR A 100 -6.37 -1.53 9.46
CA THR A 100 -6.79 -0.12 9.42
C THR A 100 -6.56 0.42 8.01
N CYS A 101 -7.63 0.69 7.27
CA CYS A 101 -7.55 1.10 5.86
C CYS A 101 -7.89 2.59 5.71
N ILE A 102 -7.04 3.34 5.03
CA ILE A 102 -7.14 4.77 4.79
C ILE A 102 -7.33 5.00 3.28
N HIS A 103 -8.50 5.50 2.91
CA HIS A 103 -8.83 5.83 1.53
C HIS A 103 -8.13 7.14 1.10
N VAL A 104 -7.25 7.04 0.11
CA VAL A 104 -6.43 8.15 -0.40
C VAL A 104 -7.13 8.80 -1.59
N GLN A 105 -7.39 10.11 -1.57
CA GLN A 105 -8.13 10.77 -2.67
C GLN A 105 -7.26 11.51 -3.67
N ASN A 106 -6.11 12.04 -3.23
CA ASN A 106 -5.25 12.92 -4.04
C ASN A 106 -3.76 12.56 -3.82
N GLY A 107 -3.45 11.27 -3.80
CA GLY A 107 -2.12 10.78 -3.47
C GLY A 107 -1.74 10.95 -2.00
N MET A 108 -0.63 10.32 -1.63
CA MET A 108 -0.06 10.39 -0.30
C MET A 108 0.51 11.77 0.00
N SER A 109 0.32 12.20 1.25
CA SER A 109 0.94 13.39 1.82
C SER A 109 1.24 13.17 3.29
N LEU A 110 2.06 14.04 3.90
CA LEU A 110 2.31 14.01 5.34
C LEU A 110 1.02 14.18 6.15
N GLN A 111 0.05 14.94 5.64
CA GLN A 111 -1.26 15.10 6.28
C GLN A 111 -2.03 13.78 6.26
N VAL A 112 -2.10 13.10 5.11
CA VAL A 112 -2.77 11.79 4.98
C VAL A 112 -2.12 10.76 5.90
N LEU A 113 -0.78 10.72 5.94
CA LEU A 113 -0.04 9.83 6.83
C LEU A 113 -0.38 10.11 8.31
N THR A 114 -0.34 11.38 8.72
CA THR A 114 -0.61 11.78 10.11
C THR A 114 -2.03 11.39 10.52
N GLN A 115 -3.02 11.71 9.68
CA GLN A 115 -4.43 11.34 9.92
C GLN A 115 -4.63 9.83 9.94
N GLY A 116 -3.92 9.09 9.08
CA GLY A 116 -3.93 7.63 9.08
C GLY A 116 -3.40 7.05 10.39
N LEU A 117 -2.25 7.53 10.86
CA LEU A 117 -1.66 7.11 12.13
C LEU A 117 -2.55 7.46 13.33
N GLU A 118 -3.20 8.62 13.33
CA GLU A 118 -4.20 8.97 14.36
C GLU A 118 -5.42 8.05 14.32
N THR A 119 -5.89 7.68 13.13
CA THR A 119 -7.01 6.74 12.94
C THR A 119 -6.65 5.36 13.48
N PHE A 120 -5.45 4.86 13.15
CA PHE A 120 -4.92 3.61 13.71
C PHE A 120 -4.84 3.69 15.24
N ALA A 121 -4.31 4.79 15.77
CA ALA A 121 -4.16 4.96 17.21
C ALA A 121 -5.51 4.95 17.94
N LYS A 122 -6.54 5.61 17.38
CA LYS A 122 -7.90 5.62 17.93
C LYS A 122 -8.55 4.24 17.90
N ALA A 123 -8.33 3.45 16.85
CA ALA A 123 -8.85 2.08 16.76
C ALA A 123 -8.21 1.12 17.79
N HIS A 124 -7.05 1.48 18.34
CA HIS A 124 -6.27 0.68 19.28
C HIS A 124 -6.21 1.27 20.70
N ALA A 125 -6.73 2.48 20.89
CA ALA A 125 -7.06 2.97 22.21
C ALA A 125 -8.29 2.18 22.65
N GLY A 126 -8.12 1.27 23.62
CA GLY A 126 -9.24 0.60 24.26
C GLY A 126 -10.25 1.60 24.84
N PRO A 127 -11.44 1.14 25.28
CA PRO A 127 -12.35 2.00 26.03
C PRO A 127 -11.70 2.63 27.27
#